data_AF-U3U5A7-F1
#
_entry.id   AF-U3U5A7-F1
#
_cell.length_a   1.000
_cell.length_b   1.000
_cell.length_c   1.000
_cell.angle_alpha   90.00
_cell.angle_beta   90.00
_cell.angle_gamma   90.00
#
_symmetry.space_group_name_H-M   'P 1'
#
loop_
_entity.id
_entity.type
_entity.pdbx_description
1 polymer ?
#
loop_
_entity_poly.entity_id
_entity_poly.type
_entity_poly.pdbx_seq_one_letter_code
_entity_poly.pdbx_strand_id
1 'polypeptide(L)' 'MQNIETLKFDADTEALAVIISKARIEERKDRALAVSGRLVELALHVHQQGLSGIEAADLIRREAERYQNESQELH' A
#
# COMPACT_ATOMS: atom_id res chain seq x y z
N MET A 1 -21.78 38.21 12.57
CA MET A 1 -22.03 37.00 11.74
C MET A 1 -20.81 36.08 11.61
N GLN A 2 -19.66 36.41 12.22
CA GLN A 2 -18.40 35.65 12.09
C GLN A 2 -18.39 34.25 12.76
N ASN A 3 -19.08 34.06 13.89
CA ASN A 3 -18.97 32.80 14.65
C ASN A 3 -19.58 31.58 13.94
N ILE A 4 -20.60 31.77 13.08
CA ILE A 4 -21.27 30.66 12.40
C ILE A 4 -20.44 30.16 11.21
N GLU A 5 -19.73 31.06 10.53
CA GLU A 5 -18.86 30.72 9.39
C GLU A 5 -17.62 29.94 9.84
N THR A 6 -16.98 30.35 10.95
CA THR A 6 -15.83 29.63 11.52
C THR A 6 -16.20 28.22 11.99
N LEU A 7 -17.32 28.06 12.71
CA LEU A 7 -17.79 26.74 13.17
C LEU A 7 -18.10 25.79 12.01
N LYS A 8 -18.65 26.31 10.90
CA LYS A 8 -18.95 25.51 9.72
C LYS A 8 -17.67 25.07 9.00
N PHE A 9 -16.69 25.97 8.87
CA PHE A 9 -15.38 25.64 8.30
C PHE A 9 -14.68 24.54 9.11
N ASP A 10 -14.67 24.64 10.44
CA ASP A 10 -14.05 23.63 11.31
C ASP A 10 -14.73 22.26 11.16
N ALA A 11 -16.07 22.22 11.11
CA ALA A 11 -16.82 20.99 10.87
C ALA A 11 -16.51 20.36 9.49
N ASP A 12 -16.35 21.19 8.45
CA ASP A 12 -15.98 20.73 7.11
C ASP A 12 -14.54 20.17 7.08
N THR A 13 -13.61 20.77 7.84
CA THR A 13 -12.24 20.25 7.97
C THR A 13 -12.17 18.92 8.72
N GLU A 14 -12.97 18.74 9.76
CA GLU A 14 -13.05 17.47 10.51
C GLU A 14 -13.64 16.36 9.62
N ALA A 15 -14.70 16.66 8.87
CA ALA A 15 -15.27 15.73 7.91
C ALA A 15 -14.25 15.32 6.83
N LEU A 16 -13.46 16.27 6.32
CA LEU A 16 -12.40 15.99 5.35
C LEU A 16 -11.29 15.12 5.95
N ALA A 17 -10.87 15.39 7.19
CA ALA A 17 -9.86 14.58 7.89
C ALA A 17 -10.32 13.12 8.06
N VAL A 18 -11.61 12.90 8.36
CA VAL A 18 -12.20 11.56 8.45
C VAL A 18 -12.17 10.85 7.09
N ILE A 19 -12.53 11.55 6.00
CA ILE A 19 -12.51 10.97 4.64
C ILE A 19 -11.08 10.59 4.24
N ILE A 20 -10.09 11.48 4.47
CA ILE A 20 -8.68 11.20 4.17
C ILE A 20 -8.17 10.02 4.99
N SER A 21 -8.52 9.95 6.28
CA SER A 21 -8.13 8.84 7.15
C SER A 21 -8.69 7.50 6.64
N LYS A 22 -9.97 7.47 6.26
CA LYS A 22 -10.59 6.28 5.64
C LYS A 22 -9.90 5.90 4.34
N ALA A 23 -9.68 6.85 3.44
CA ALA A 23 -9.00 6.60 2.16
C ALA A 23 -7.59 5.99 2.36
N ARG A 24 -6.81 6.52 3.32
CA ARG A 24 -5.48 5.97 3.67
C ARG A 24 -5.52 4.58 4.30
N ILE A 25 -6.62 4.21 4.96
CA ILE A 25 -6.80 2.86 5.51
C ILE A 25 -7.12 1.89 4.38
N GLU A 26 -8.05 2.24 3.49
CA GLU A 26 -8.41 1.40 2.34
C GLU A 26 -7.21 1.21 1.40
N GLU A 27 -6.49 2.28 1.06
CA GLU A 27 -5.24 2.18 0.29
C GLU A 27 -4.22 1.22 0.93
N ARG A 28 -4.06 1.26 2.25
CA ARG A 28 -3.16 0.35 2.97
C ARG A 28 -3.62 -1.10 2.90
N LYS A 29 -4.93 -1.35 2.98
CA LYS A 29 -5.49 -2.70 2.82
C LYS A 29 -5.28 -3.22 1.41
N ASP A 30 -5.56 -2.40 0.39
CA ASP A 30 -5.40 -2.76 -1.01
C ASP A 30 -3.94 -3.06 -1.34
N ARG A 31 -3.00 -2.24 -0.85
CA ARG A 31 -1.56 -2.49 -0.97
C ARG A 31 -1.14 -3.79 -0.29
N ALA A 32 -1.61 -4.04 0.93
CA ALA A 32 -1.30 -5.27 1.64
C ALA A 32 -1.84 -6.51 0.90
N LEU A 33 -3.05 -6.42 0.34
CA LEU A 33 -3.65 -7.47 -0.46
C LEU A 33 -2.81 -7.74 -1.73
N ALA A 34 -2.43 -6.70 -2.47
CA ALA A 34 -1.60 -6.82 -3.66
C ALA A 34 -0.25 -7.49 -3.35
N VAL A 35 0.43 -7.05 -2.29
CA VAL A 35 1.71 -7.64 -1.84
C VAL A 35 1.51 -9.12 -1.47
N SER A 36 0.45 -9.45 -0.73
CA SER A 36 0.19 -10.84 -0.32
C SER A 36 -0.06 -11.77 -1.52
N GLY A 37 -0.85 -11.34 -2.51
CA GLY A 37 -1.11 -12.13 -3.71
C GLY A 37 0.17 -12.39 -4.49
N ARG A 38 1.01 -11.37 -4.59
CA ARG A 38 2.27 -11.46 -5.31
C ARG A 38 3.33 -12.32 -4.60
N LEU A 39 3.34 -12.35 -3.26
CA LEU A 39 4.16 -13.30 -2.50
C LEU A 39 3.73 -14.76 -2.77
N VAL A 40 2.43 -15.02 -2.94
CA VAL A 40 1.92 -16.35 -3.32
C VAL A 40 2.38 -16.71 -4.73
N GLU A 41 2.26 -15.80 -5.70
CA GLU A 41 2.76 -16.03 -7.06
C GLU A 41 4.26 -16.35 -7.08
N LEU A 42 5.06 -15.62 -6.30
CA LEU A 42 6.50 -15.84 -6.20
C LEU A 42 6.81 -17.23 -5.63
N ALA A 43 6.11 -17.63 -4.56
CA ALA A 43 6.27 -18.95 -3.96
C ALA A 43 5.89 -20.08 -4.93
N LEU A 44 4.79 -19.92 -5.67
CA LEU A 44 4.38 -20.85 -6.71
C LEU A 44 5.42 -20.93 -7.82
N HIS A 45 5.97 -19.81 -8.25
CA HIS A 45 7.01 -19.78 -9.28
C HIS A 45 8.28 -20.52 -8.83
N VAL A 46 8.75 -20.26 -7.60
CA VAL A 46 9.88 -20.97 -6.98
C VAL A 46 9.62 -22.48 -6.97
N HIS A 47 8.42 -22.90 -6.56
CA HIS A 47 8.06 -24.31 -6.49
C HIS A 47 7.96 -24.97 -7.88
N GLN A 48 7.25 -24.35 -8.82
CA GLN A 48 7.01 -24.90 -10.15
C GLN A 48 8.28 -24.98 -11.01
N GLN A 49 9.20 -24.04 -10.84
CA GLN A 49 10.48 -24.04 -11.57
C GLN A 49 11.57 -24.83 -10.84
N GLY A 50 11.31 -25.33 -9.63
CA GLY A 50 12.29 -26.08 -8.84
C GLY A 50 13.53 -25.26 -8.50
N LEU A 51 13.36 -23.95 -8.26
CA LEU A 51 14.47 -23.04 -8.03
C LEU A 51 15.25 -23.41 -6.76
N SER A 52 16.56 -23.25 -6.84
CA SER A 52 17.45 -23.38 -5.69
C SER A 52 17.17 -22.27 -4.67
N GLY A 53 17.62 -22.49 -3.42
CA GLY A 53 17.50 -21.47 -2.37
C GLY A 53 18.17 -20.13 -2.73
N ILE A 54 19.23 -20.17 -3.55
CA ILE A 54 19.93 -18.97 -4.04
C ILE A 54 19.05 -18.22 -5.02
N GLU A 55 18.49 -18.90 -6.02
CA GLU A 55 17.61 -18.29 -7.03
C GLU A 55 16.32 -17.75 -6.40
N ALA A 56 15.76 -18.47 -5.43
CA ALA A 56 14.61 -18.01 -4.67
C ALA A 56 14.93 -16.74 -3.87
N ALA A 57 16.10 -16.68 -3.23
CA ALA A 57 16.54 -15.48 -2.49
C ALA A 57 16.75 -14.28 -3.42
N ASP A 58 17.32 -14.49 -4.60
CA ASP A 58 17.50 -13.43 -5.60
C ASP A 58 16.16 -12.92 -6.14
N LEU A 59 15.19 -13.81 -6.39
CA LEU A 59 13.84 -13.43 -6.78
C LEU A 59 13.13 -12.61 -5.70
N ILE A 60 13.20 -13.03 -4.43
CA ILE A 60 12.64 -12.28 -3.30
C ILE A 60 13.28 -10.90 -3.19
N ARG A 61 14.61 -10.79 -3.37
CA ARG A 61 15.31 -9.50 -3.33
C ARG A 61 14.83 -8.56 -4.43
N ARG A 62 14.71 -9.04 -5.68
CA ARG A 62 14.18 -8.23 -6.80
C ARG A 62 12.74 -7.78 -6.56
N GLU A 63 11.93 -8.66 -5.99
CA GLU A 63 10.54 -8.37 -5.63
C GLU A 63 10.47 -7.29 -4.54
N ALA A 64 11.34 -7.36 -3.54
CA ALA A 64 11.46 -6.33 -2.50
C ALA A 64 11.95 -4.98 -3.05
N GLU A 65 12.92 -4.97 -3.98
CA GLU A 65 13.36 -3.77 -4.68
C GLU A 65 12.20 -3.13 -5.48
N ARG A 66 11.35 -3.95 -6.11
CA ARG A 66 10.17 -3.44 -6.81
C ARG A 66 9.22 -2.73 -5.85
N TYR A 67 8.89 -3.33 -4.71
CA TYR A 67 8.03 -2.68 -3.71
C TYR A 67 8.65 -1.42 -3.11
N GLN A 68 9.97 -1.40 -2.92
CA GLN A 68 10.66 -0.21 -2.48
C GLN A 68 10.51 0.92 -3.51
N ASN A 69 10.67 0.64 -4.80
CA ASN A 69 10.49 1.62 -5.87
C ASN A 69 9.04 2.10 -5.93
N GLU A 70 8.06 1.19 -5.90
CA GLU A 70 6.63 1.52 -5.85
C GLU A 70 6.28 2.40 -4.63
N SER A 71 6.96 2.21 -3.49
CA SER A 71 6.76 3.05 -2.30
C SER A 71 7.30 4.48 -2.43
N GLN A 72 8.23 4.70 -3.37
CA GLN A 72 8.86 6.00 -3.64
C GLN A 72 8.20 6.73 -4.82
N GLU A 73 7.50 6.01 -5.70
CA GLU A 73 6.63 6.59 -6.74
C GLU A 73 5.36 7.19 -6.11
N LEU A 74 5.54 8.26 -5.34
CA LEU A 74 4.46 9.16 -4.94
C LEU A 74 4.40 10.30 -5.98
N HIS A 75 3.37 10.26 -6.83
CA HIS A 75 2.96 11.40 -7.68
C HIS A 75 2.16 12.41 -6.87
#